data_AF-Q9LAB2-F1
#
_entry.id   AF-Q9LAB2-F1
#
_cell.length_a   1.000
_cell.length_b   1.000
_cell.length_c   1.000
_cell.angle_alpha   90.00
_cell.angle_beta   90.00
_cell.angle_gamma   90.00
#
_symmetry.space_group_name_H-M   'P 1'
#
loop_
_entity.id
_entity.type
_entity.pdbx_description
1 polymer ?
#
loop_
_entity_poly.entity_id
_entity_poly.type
_entity_poly.pdbx_seq_one_letter_code
_entity_poly.pdbx_strand_id
1 'polypeptide(L)' 'NFHPHGDYSIYDAMVRMSQDWKNREILVEMHGNNGSMDGDPPAAMRYTEARLSEIAGYLLQ' A
#
# COMPACT_ATOMS: atom_id res chain seq x y z
N ASN A 1 9.72 -12.99 5.31
CA ASN A 1 11.12 -13.31 4.96
C ASN A 1 12.13 -12.25 5.39
N PHE A 2 11.94 -10.95 5.12
CA PHE A 2 12.97 -9.93 5.44
C PHE A 2 12.69 -9.07 6.68
N HIS A 3 11.43 -8.99 7.12
CA HIS A 3 11.03 -8.20 8.29
C HIS A 3 10.34 -9.12 9.32
N PRO A 4 11.08 -9.70 10.29
CA PRO A 4 10.56 -10.66 11.26
C PRO A 4 9.96 -9.98 12.50
N HIS A 5 9.13 -8.96 12.28
CA HIS A 5 8.41 -8.22 13.33
C HIS A 5 6.90 -8.29 13.05
N GLY A 6 6.10 -7.58 13.85
CA GLY A 6 4.66 -7.52 13.67
C GLY A 6 4.23 -7.12 12.25
N ASP A 7 3.07 -7.60 11.84
CA ASP A 7 2.51 -7.42 10.50
C ASP A 7 2.01 -6.00 10.22
N TYR A 8 1.65 -5.26 11.27
CA TYR A 8 1.09 -3.91 11.17
C TYR A 8 1.98 -2.96 10.35
N SER A 9 3.29 -2.91 10.61
CA SER A 9 4.21 -2.00 9.90
C SER A 9 4.31 -2.33 8.40
N ILE A 10 4.22 -3.61 8.04
CA ILE A 10 4.27 -4.07 6.64
C ILE A 10 2.99 -3.64 5.91
N TYR A 11 1.83 -3.89 6.53
CA TYR A 11 0.56 -3.55 5.91
C TYR A 11 0.35 -2.03 5.81
N ASP A 12 0.68 -1.28 6.86
CA ASP A 12 0.60 0.18 6.86
C ASP A 12 1.49 0.81 5.78
N ALA A 13 2.71 0.30 5.60
CA ALA A 13 3.60 0.75 4.52
C ALA A 13 3.01 0.47 3.13
N MET A 14 2.43 -0.73 2.92
CA MET A 14 1.80 -1.10 1.65
C MET A 14 0.58 -0.24 1.34
N VAL A 15 -0.29 -0.01 2.32
CA VAL A 15 -1.43 0.92 2.18
C VAL A 15 -0.95 2.32 1.86
N ARG A 16 0.04 2.84 2.60
CA ARG A 16 0.59 4.17 2.37
C ARG A 16 1.11 4.34 0.94
N MET A 17 1.80 3.35 0.38
CA MET A 17 2.32 3.38 -1.00
C MET A 17 1.24 3.35 -2.09
N SER A 18 -0.02 3.05 -1.72
CA SER A 18 -1.18 3.02 -2.62
C SER A 18 -2.05 4.29 -2.59
N GLN A 19 -1.80 5.20 -1.65
CA GLN A 19 -2.62 6.39 -1.45
C GLN A 19 -2.07 7.55 -2.29
N ASP A 20 -2.77 7.93 -3.35
CA ASP A 20 -2.42 9.03 -4.28
C ASP A 20 -2.45 10.40 -3.60
N TRP A 21 -3.28 10.60 -2.56
CA TRP A 21 -3.26 11.82 -1.75
C TRP A 21 -2.03 11.93 -0.84
N LYS A 22 -1.25 10.86 -0.66
CA LYS A 22 0.00 10.87 0.13
C LYS A 22 1.26 10.83 -0.73
N ASN A 23 1.17 10.37 -1.97
CA ASN A 23 2.31 10.19 -2.86
C ASN A 23 2.00 10.79 -4.22
N ARG A 24 2.94 11.55 -4.78
CA ARG A 24 2.79 12.08 -6.13
C ARG A 24 2.62 10.98 -7.18
N GLU A 25 3.38 9.88 -7.02
CA GLU A 25 3.27 8.68 -7.84
C GLU A 25 3.16 7.48 -6.89
N ILE A 26 2.15 6.63 -7.09
CA ILE A 26 1.96 5.43 -6.27
C ILE A 26 2.88 4.31 -6.74
N LEU A 27 3.43 3.55 -5.80
CA LEU A 27 4.30 2.40 -6.08
C LEU A 27 3.57 1.06 -5.96
N VAL A 28 2.39 1.07 -5.33
CA VAL A 28 1.51 -0.08 -5.16
C VAL A 28 0.14 0.30 -5.70
N GLU A 29 -0.37 -0.50 -6.63
CA GLU A 29 -1.78 -0.48 -7.00
C GLU A 29 -2.55 -1.36 -6.03
N MET A 30 -3.59 -0.82 -5.41
CA MET A 30 -4.42 -1.53 -4.45
C MET A 30 -5.88 -1.52 -4.88
N HIS A 31 -6.55 -2.67 -4.77
CA HIS A 31 -7.97 -2.82 -4.97
C HIS A 31 -8.65 -3.17 -3.63
N GLY A 32 -9.79 -2.54 -3.35
CA GLY A 32 -10.45 -2.55 -2.04
C GLY A 32 -10.30 -1.22 -1.30
N ASN A 33 -10.79 -1.15 -0.05
CA ASN A 33 -10.71 0.07 0.75
C ASN A 33 -9.29 0.27 1.32
N ASN A 34 -8.55 1.24 0.75
CA ASN A 34 -7.22 1.64 1.22
C ASN A 34 -7.23 2.90 2.09
N GLY A 35 -8.39 3.30 2.63
CA GLY A 35 -8.59 4.47 3.49
C GLY A 35 -9.08 5.70 2.71
N SER A 36 -9.12 6.84 3.39
CA SER A 36 -9.55 8.11 2.79
C SER A 36 -8.72 9.32 3.27
N MET A 37 -8.85 10.45 2.58
CA MET A 37 -8.28 11.73 3.01
C MET A 37 -8.95 12.27 4.29
N ASP A 38 -10.20 11.87 4.53
CA ASP A 38 -10.99 12.23 5.71
C ASP A 38 -10.61 11.42 6.96
N GLY A 39 -9.67 10.48 6.83
CA GLY A 39 -9.11 9.71 7.93
C GLY A 39 -9.77 8.36 8.17
N ASP A 40 -10.64 7.89 7.25
CA ASP A 40 -11.15 6.52 7.33
C ASP A 40 -10.00 5.52 7.22
N PRO A 41 -9.95 4.52 8.11
CA PRO A 41 -8.88 3.53 8.09
C PRO A 41 -9.03 2.61 6.86
N PRO A 42 -7.90 2.07 6.35
CA PRO A 42 -7.97 0.99 5.36
C PRO A 42 -8.66 -0.24 5.95
N ALA A 43 -9.26 -1.06 5.09
CA ALA A 43 -9.74 -2.37 5.50
C ALA A 43 -8.58 -3.26 5.96
N ALA A 44 -8.88 -4.35 6.68
CA ALA A 44 -7.87 -5.33 7.05
C ALA A 44 -7.28 -6.03 5.81
N MET A 45 -6.02 -6.50 5.89
CA MET A 45 -5.27 -7.09 4.78
C MET A 45 -5.95 -8.23 4.03
N ARG A 46 -6.88 -8.94 4.68
CA ARG A 46 -7.66 -10.03 4.06
C ARG A 46 -8.79 -9.56 3.13
N TYR A 47 -9.02 -8.25 3.03
CA TYR A 47 -10.07 -7.62 2.22
C TYR A 47 -9.52 -6.68 1.14
N THR A 48 -8.19 -6.68 0.93
CA THR A 48 -7.53 -5.86 -0.08
C THR A 48 -6.64 -6.73 -0.96
N GLU A 49 -6.50 -6.33 -2.21
CA GLU A 49 -5.58 -6.93 -3.17
C GLU A 49 -4.56 -5.88 -3.59
N ALA A 50 -3.30 -6.29 -3.81
CA ALA A 50 -2.23 -5.36 -4.14
C ALA A 50 -1.29 -5.94 -5.20
N ARG A 51 -0.79 -5.08 -6.08
CA ARG A 51 0.29 -5.37 -7.04
C ARG A 51 1.22 -4.15 -7.18
N LEU A 52 2.41 -4.36 -7.73
CA LEU A 52 3.29 -3.24 -8.09
C LEU A 52 2.64 -2.38 -9.17
N SER A 53 2.75 -1.06 -9.05
CA SER A 53 2.42 -0.17 -10.16
C SER A 53 3.48 -0.29 -11.26
N GLU A 54 3.14 0.14 -12.48
CA GLU A 54 4.09 0.12 -13.60
C GLU A 54 5.38 0.92 -13.28
N ILE A 55 5.24 2.09 -12.63
CA ILE A 55 6.38 2.95 -12.28
C ILE A 55 7.33 2.29 -11.28
N ALA A 56 6.83 1.44 -10.38
CA ALA A 56 7.67 0.71 -9.43
C ALA A 56 8.62 -0.28 -10.14
N GLY A 57 8.26 -0.76 -11.34
CA GLY A 57 9.11 -1.61 -12.15
C GLY A 57 10.44 -0.95 -12.54
N TYR A 58 10.50 0.38 -12.69
CA TYR A 58 11.74 1.09 -13.00
C TYR A 58 12.70 1.18 -11.80
N LEU A 59 12.23 0.96 -10.56
CA LEU A 59 13.04 1.01 -9.34
C LEU A 59 13.70 -0.33 -9.01
N LEU A 60 13.21 -1.42 -9.59
CA LEU A 60 13.61 -2.80 -9.28
C LEU A 60 14.44 -3.45 -10.40
N GLN A 61 14.94 -2.63 -11.34
CA GLN A 61 15.85 -3.06 -12.42
C GLN A 61 17.25 -3.34 -11.90
#